data_AF-A0A964VNZ6-F1
#
_entry.id   AF-A0A964VNZ6-F1
#
_cell.length_a   1.000
_cell.length_b   1.000
_cell.length_c   1.000
_cell.angle_alpha   90.00
_cell.angle_beta   90.00
_cell.angle_gamma   90.00
#
_symmetry.space_group_name_H-M   'P 1'
#
loop_
_entity.id
_entity.type
_entity.pdbx_description
1 polymer ?
#
loop_
_entity_poly.entity_id
_entity_poly.type
_entity_poly.pdbx_seq_one_letter_code
_entity_poly.pdbx_strand_id
1 'polypeptide(L)' 'MKALHMVTFILLVVGGLNWGLVGIAEFNLVEKLLGSWPAVVSVVYVLVGLSAIVELVTHKKDCKACGAGASAGSM' A
#
# COMPACT_ATOMS: atom_id res chain seq x y z
N MET A 1 9.19 16.92 1.92
CA MET A 1 8.55 15.72 1.33
C MET A 1 8.85 14.41 2.06
N LYS A 2 9.28 14.38 3.34
CA LYS A 2 9.55 13.12 4.06
C LYS A 2 8.32 12.53 4.75
N ALA A 3 7.48 13.40 5.33
CA ALA A 3 6.28 12.97 6.04
C ALA A 3 5.26 12.31 5.10
N LEU A 4 5.08 12.84 3.88
CA LEU A 4 4.13 12.30 2.91
C LEU A 4 4.55 10.91 2.41
N HIS A 5 5.85 10.71 2.13
CA HIS A 5 6.41 9.41 1.77
C HIS A 5 6.30 8.37 2.90
N MET A 6 6.50 8.79 4.16
CA MET A 6 6.33 7.89 5.30
C MET A 6 4.85 7.47 5.48
N VAL A 7 3.92 8.41 5.29
CA VAL A 7 2.48 8.12 5.38
C VAL A 7 2.02 7.20 4.23
N THR A 8 2.46 7.45 2.99
CA THR A 8 2.13 6.56 1.85
C THR A 8 2.72 5.18 2.04
N PHE A 9 3.95 5.07 2.54
CA PHE A 9 4.59 3.79 2.82
C PHE A 9 3.87 3.01 3.92
N ILE A 10 3.45 3.66 5.01
CA ILE A 10 2.66 3.00 6.07
C ILE A 10 1.31 2.53 5.52
N LEU A 11 0.60 3.36 4.75
CA LEU A 11 -0.67 2.97 4.11
C LEU A 11 -0.49 1.80 3.14
N LEU A 12 0.62 1.78 2.38
CA LEU A 12 0.98 0.69 1.50
C LEU A 12 1.23 -0.61 2.27
N VAL A 13 2.01 -0.55 3.35
CA VAL A 13 2.32 -1.72 4.19
C VAL A 13 1.05 -2.28 4.84
N VAL A 14 0.21 -1.41 5.41
CA VAL A 14 -1.07 -1.82 6.03
C VAL A 14 -2.01 -2.43 4.98
N GLY A 15 -2.11 -1.81 3.81
CA GLY A 15 -2.91 -2.31 2.69
C GLY A 15 -2.42 -3.66 2.15
N GLY A 16 -1.10 -3.80 1.98
CA GLY A 16 -0.44 -5.02 1.52
C GLY A 16 -0.56 -6.16 2.53
N LEU A 17 -0.45 -5.88 3.83
CA LEU A 17 -0.73 -6.84 4.90
C LEU A 17 -2.19 -7.31 4.84
N ASN A 18 -3.17 -6.39 4.72
CA ASN A 18 -4.57 -6.79 4.59
C ASN A 18 -4.79 -7.68 3.36
N TRP A 19 -4.27 -7.29 2.19
CA TRP A 19 -4.37 -8.11 0.97
C TRP A 19 -3.66 -9.46 1.10
N GLY A 20 -2.52 -9.53 1.79
CA GLY A 20 -1.82 -10.79 2.07
C GLY A 20 -2.66 -11.72 2.95
N LEU A 21 -3.31 -11.19 4.00
CA LEU A 21 -4.20 -11.98 4.84
C LEU A 21 -5.47 -12.44 4.10
N VAL A 22 -6.00 -11.63 3.19
CA VAL A 22 -7.10 -12.02 2.31
C VAL A 22 -6.68 -13.13 1.35
N GLY A 23 -5.52 -13.02 0.72
CA GLY A 23 -5.03 -14.03 -0.22
C GLY A 23 -4.65 -15.37 0.42
N ILE A 24 -4.19 -15.36 1.69
CA ILE A 24 -3.73 -16.58 2.39
C ILE A 24 -4.85 -17.24 3.19
N ALA A 25 -5.72 -16.44 3.83
CA ALA A 25 -6.68 -16.93 4.82
C ALA A 25 -8.10 -16.38 4.61
N GLU A 26 -8.38 -15.71 3.49
CA GLU A 26 -9.64 -15.00 3.21
C GLU A 26 -10.07 -14.05 4.33
N PHE A 27 -9.08 -13.53 5.07
CA PHE A 27 -9.32 -12.75 6.28
C PHE A 27 -9.17 -11.26 6.00
N ASN A 28 -10.29 -10.57 5.82
CA ASN A 28 -10.32 -9.11 5.71
C ASN A 28 -10.26 -8.45 7.10
N LEU A 29 -9.07 -8.01 7.52
CA LEU A 29 -8.88 -7.21 8.74
C LEU A 29 -9.64 -5.88 8.68
N VAL A 30 -9.58 -5.20 7.53
CA VAL A 30 -10.25 -3.90 7.32
C VAL A 30 -11.76 -4.06 7.47
N GLU A 31 -12.34 -5.09 6.86
CA GLU A 31 -13.77 -5.38 6.95
C GLU A 31 -14.17 -5.88 8.34
N LYS A 32 -13.32 -6.66 9.02
CA LYS A 32 -13.59 -7.05 10.42
C LYS A 32 -13.62 -5.87 11.39
N LEU A 33 -12.78 -4.86 11.18
CA LEU A 33 -12.65 -3.74 12.11
C LEU A 33 -13.60 -2.58 11.75
N LEU A 34 -13.83 -2.34 10.46
CA LEU A 34 -14.59 -1.19 9.94
C LEU A 34 -15.84 -1.60 9.15
N GLY A 35 -16.17 -2.89 9.06
CA GLY A 35 -17.29 -3.42 8.24
C GLY A 35 -18.68 -2.90 8.62
N SER A 36 -18.84 -2.37 9.84
CA SER A 36 -20.06 -1.65 10.23
C SER A 36 -20.28 -0.36 9.41
N TRP A 37 -19.27 0.11 8.66
CA TRP A 37 -19.28 1.34 7.85
C TRP A 37 -18.75 1.04 6.43
N PRO A 38 -19.58 0.48 5.53
CA PRO A 38 -19.15 0.03 4.20
C PRO A 38 -18.51 1.13 3.34
N ALA A 39 -19.01 2.37 3.49
CA ALA A 39 -18.47 3.53 2.80
C ALA A 39 -17.03 3.85 3.25
N VAL A 40 -16.72 3.71 4.55
CA VAL A 40 -15.39 3.96 5.11
C VAL A 40 -14.40 2.89 4.63
N VAL A 41 -14.84 1.62 4.62
CA VAL A 41 -14.05 0.50 4.07
C VAL A 41 -13.63 0.77 2.63
N SER A 42 -14.56 1.18 1.77
CA SER A 42 -14.27 1.51 0.36
C SER A 42 -13.28 2.66 0.23
N VAL A 43 -13.43 3.72 1.03
CA VAL A 43 -12.49 4.86 1.03
C VAL A 43 -11.08 4.42 1.43
N VAL A 44 -10.94 3.56 2.44
CA VAL A 44 -9.64 3.01 2.85
C VAL A 44 -8.98 2.23 1.71
N TYR A 45 -9.72 1.37 1.00
CA TYR A 45 -9.16 0.65 -0.15
C TYR A 45 -8.74 1.56 -1.29
N VAL A 46 -9.52 2.61 -1.59
CA VAL A 46 -9.16 3.60 -2.60
C VAL A 46 -7.89 4.35 -2.20
N LEU A 47 -7.76 4.76 -0.93
CA LEU A 47 -6.55 5.44 -0.43
C LEU A 47 -5.32 4.52 -0.44
N VAL A 48 -5.48 3.24 -0.10
CA VAL A 48 -4.42 2.24 -0.20
C VAL A 48 -3.96 2.07 -1.66
N GLY A 49 -4.91 1.92 -2.60
CA GLY A 49 -4.60 1.78 -4.02
C GLY A 49 -3.92 3.02 -4.60
N LEU A 50 -4.39 4.22 -4.24
CA LEU A 50 -3.75 5.48 -4.63
C LEU A 50 -2.35 5.61 -4.03
N SER A 51 -2.16 5.21 -2.77
CA SER A 51 -0.84 5.19 -2.13
C SER A 51 0.12 4.24 -2.85
N ALA A 52 -0.37 3.08 -3.30
CA ALA A 52 0.41 2.15 -4.11
C ALA A 52 0.83 2.72 -5.46
N ILE A 53 -0.07 3.43 -6.15
CA ILE A 53 0.25 4.08 -7.42
C ILE A 53 1.28 5.20 -7.20
N VAL A 54 1.07 6.05 -6.19
CA VAL A 54 1.99 7.16 -5.88
C VAL A 54 3.37 6.61 -5.52
N GLU A 55 3.45 5.58 -4.67
CA GLU A 55 4.71 4.97 -4.31
C GLU A 55 5.36 4.30 -5.53
N LEU A 56 4.62 3.55 -6.34
CA LEU A 56 5.14 2.89 -7.55
C LEU A 56 5.72 3.89 -8.56
N VAL A 57 5.08 5.05 -8.74
CA VAL A 57 5.50 6.09 -9.68
C VAL A 57 6.63 6.98 -9.10
N THR A 58 6.64 7.18 -7.78
CA THR A 58 7.54 8.16 -7.13
C THR A 58 8.79 7.50 -6.52
N HIS A 59 8.73 6.20 -6.19
CA HIS A 59 9.80 5.47 -5.50
C HIS A 59 11.14 5.50 -6.26
N LYS A 60 11.15 5.52 -7.60
CA LYS A 60 12.40 5.64 -8.37
C LYS A 60 13.12 6.99 -8.20
N LYS A 61 12.42 8.06 -7.81
CA LYS A 61 13.00 9.41 -7.68
C LYS A 61 13.51 9.71 -6.28
N ASP A 62 12.94 9.06 -5.26
CA ASP A 62 13.25 9.31 -3.84
C ASP A 62 13.99 8.16 -3.14
N CYS A 63 14.08 6.97 -3.75
CA CYS A 63 14.75 5.82 -3.12
C CYS A 63 16.28 5.92 -3.21
N LYS A 64 16.92 6.18 -2.06
CA LYS A 64 18.38 6.27 -1.90
C LYS A 64 19.12 4.93 -2.11
N ALA A 65 18.41 3.80 -2.10
CA ALA A 65 18.96 2.45 -2.24
C ALA A 65 18.84 1.87 -3.66
N CYS A 66 17.97 2.40 -4.53
CA CYS A 66 17.80 1.91 -5.90
C CYS A 66 18.98 2.23 -6.84
N GLY A 67 19.99 2.98 -6.39
CA GLY A 67 21.25 3.17 -7.14
C GLY A 67 22.16 1.94 -7.15
N ALA A 68 21.91 0.94 -6.29
CA ALA A 68 22.73 -0.25 -6.17
C ALA A 68 21.88 -1.52 -6.19
N GLY A 69 21.31 -1.86 -7.35
CA GLY A 69 20.82 -3.20 -7.65
C GLY A 69 19.30 -3.36 -7.75
N ALA A 70 18.90 -4.29 -8.61
CA ALA A 70 17.54 -4.75 -8.96
C ALA A 70 16.74 -3.75 -9.83
N SER A 71 16.75 -3.77 -11.17
CA SER A 71 16.69 -4.94 -12.08
C SER A 71 15.78 -6.06 -11.59
N ALA A 72 14.50 -5.77 -11.37
CA ALA A 72 13.44 -6.77 -11.44
C ALA A 72 12.14 -6.06 -11.85
N GLY A 73 11.60 -6.40 -13.01
CA GLY A 73 10.25 -5.95 -13.40
C GLY A 73 10.13 -5.25 -14.76
N SER A 74 11.12 -5.35 -15.64
CA SER A 74 10.91 -5.08 -17.07
C SER A 74 11.58 -6.17 -17.89
N MET A 75 10.94 -7.34 -17.90
CA MET A 75 10.95 -8.35 -18.96
C MET A 75 9.70 -9.20 -18.80
#